data_AF-A0A962MLY3-F1
#
_entry.id   AF-A0A962MLY3-F1
#
_cell.length_a   1.000
_cell.length_b   1.000
_cell.length_c   1.000
_cell.angle_alpha   90.00
_cell.angle_beta   90.00
_cell.angle_gamma   90.00
#
_symmetry.space_group_name_H-M   'P 1'
#
loop_
_entity.id
_entity.type
_entity.pdbx_description
1 polymer ?
#
loop_
_entity_poly.entity_id
_entity_poly.type
_entity_poly.pdbx_seq_one_letter_code
_entity_poly.pdbx_strand_id
1 'polypeptide(L)'
;ASMREQSFQADPNAYWKVLAETDDSILYEWRIAASPDHPAQHEIARIMLGSQDIYRIAYVAKVPQLSKTQRNSWIERLQRAILRPVGS
;
A
#
# COMPACT_ATOMS: atom_id res chain seq x y z
N ALA A 1 17.45 6.46 -10.84
CA ALA A 1 16.31 6.90 -10.02
C ALA A 1 15.87 5.71 -9.18
N SER A 2 15.66 5.91 -7.88
CA SER A 2 15.17 4.86 -6.97
C SER A 2 13.82 4.31 -7.44
N MET A 3 13.45 3.07 -7.11
CA MET A 3 12.05 2.60 -7.26
C MET A 3 11.04 3.57 -6.64
N ARG A 4 11.48 4.34 -5.62
CA ARG A 4 10.72 5.43 -5.00
C ARG A 4 10.44 6.60 -5.96
N GLU A 5 11.36 6.92 -6.86
CA GLU A 5 11.19 8.04 -7.78
C GLU A 5 10.39 7.66 -9.03
N GLN A 6 10.52 6.42 -9.51
CA GLN A 6 9.85 5.99 -10.74
C GLN A 6 8.39 5.56 -10.54
N SER A 7 8.02 5.05 -9.36
CA SER A 7 6.66 4.51 -9.13
C SER A 7 5.68 5.52 -8.50
N PHE A 8 6.17 6.60 -7.87
CA PHE A 8 5.35 7.48 -7.03
C PHE A 8 4.93 8.82 -7.69
N GLN A 9 5.16 9.02 -9.00
CA GLN A 9 4.84 10.26 -9.72
C GLN A 9 4.11 10.04 -11.07
N ALA A 10 3.17 9.09 -11.15
CA ALA A 10 2.41 8.91 -12.40
C ALA A 10 1.21 9.88 -12.55
N ASP A 11 0.64 10.39 -11.45
CA ASP A 11 -0.48 11.33 -11.48
C ASP A 11 -0.29 12.41 -10.39
N PRO A 12 -0.32 13.72 -10.71
CA PRO A 12 -0.25 14.79 -9.71
C PRO A 12 -1.40 14.78 -8.70
N ASN A 13 -2.50 14.08 -8.99
CA ASN A 13 -3.64 13.88 -8.10
C ASN A 13 -3.51 12.64 -7.21
N ALA A 14 -2.43 11.85 -7.38
CA ALA A 14 -2.13 10.73 -6.51
C ALA A 14 -1.37 11.20 -5.27
N TYR A 15 -1.86 10.80 -4.10
CA TYR A 15 -1.16 10.92 -2.84
C TYR A 15 -0.53 9.60 -2.47
N TRP A 16 0.74 9.65 -2.06
CA TRP A 16 1.49 8.50 -1.57
C TRP A 16 2.15 8.83 -0.23
N LYS A 17 2.09 7.90 0.71
CA LYS A 17 2.82 7.99 1.97
C LYS A 17 3.29 6.63 2.44
N VAL A 18 4.60 6.50 2.67
CA VAL A 18 5.16 5.37 3.41
C VAL A 18 4.80 5.54 4.88
N LEU A 19 4.20 4.50 5.46
CA LEU A 19 3.74 4.47 6.85
C LEU A 19 4.73 3.72 7.74
N ALA A 20 5.37 2.67 7.23
CA ALA A 20 6.44 1.93 7.87
C ALA A 20 7.32 1.25 6.82
N GLU A 21 8.60 1.11 7.13
CA GLU A 21 9.61 0.51 6.26
C GLU A 21 10.57 -0.32 7.12
N THR A 22 10.84 -1.55 6.68
CA THR A 22 11.85 -2.47 7.22
C THR A 22 12.71 -2.96 6.05
N ASP A 23 13.81 -3.66 6.34
CA ASP A 23 14.69 -4.20 5.30
C ASP A 23 13.97 -5.15 4.33
N ASP A 24 12.89 -5.78 4.78
CA ASP A 24 12.11 -6.77 4.05
C ASP A 24 10.66 -6.35 3.75
N SER A 25 10.22 -5.16 4.13
CA SER A 25 8.82 -4.76 3.91
C SER A 25 8.57 -3.25 3.85
N ILE A 26 7.57 -2.86 3.07
CA ILE A 26 7.08 -1.48 2.97
C ILE A 26 5.57 -1.49 3.16
N LEU A 27 5.08 -0.76 4.16
CA LEU A 27 3.67 -0.45 4.35
C LEU A 27 3.42 0.99 3.88
N TYR A 28 2.48 1.17 2.96
CA TYR A 28 2.15 2.48 2.40
C TYR A 28 0.65 2.73 2.35
N GLU A 29 0.31 4.01 2.28
CA GLU A 29 -1.01 4.54 1.94
C GLU A 29 -0.93 5.22 0.59
N TRP A 30 -1.90 4.91 -0.25
CA TRP A 30 -2.11 5.55 -1.53
C TRP A 30 -3.55 6.01 -1.66
N ARG A 31 -3.77 7.15 -2.30
CA ARG A 31 -5.10 7.53 -2.77
C ARG A 31 -5.01 8.33 -4.05
N ILE A 32 -6.08 8.29 -4.83
CA ILE A 32 -6.24 9.07 -6.05
C ILE A 32 -7.65 9.65 -6.08
N ALA A 33 -7.76 10.88 -6.58
CA ALA A 33 -9.07 11.49 -6.85
C ALA A 33 -9.78 10.79 -8.01
N ALA A 34 -11.09 11.03 -8.14
CA ALA A 34 -11.80 10.61 -9.35
C ALA A 34 -11.35 11.48 -10.53
N SER A 35 -11.22 10.84 -11.70
CA SER A 35 -10.99 11.48 -12.99
C SER A 35 -11.99 10.90 -14.01
N PRO A 36 -12.07 11.43 -15.24
CA PRO A 36 -12.82 10.80 -16.31
C PRO A 36 -12.39 9.34 -16.60
N ASP A 37 -11.13 8.99 -16.32
CA ASP A 37 -10.55 7.68 -16.65
C ASP A 37 -10.68 6.67 -15.51
N HIS A 38 -10.80 7.12 -14.25
CA HIS A 38 -10.88 6.24 -13.09
C HIS A 38 -11.69 6.82 -11.91
N PRO A 39 -12.37 5.98 -11.12
CA PRO A 39 -13.01 6.43 -9.89
C PRO A 39 -11.96 6.83 -8.84
N ALA A 40 -12.40 7.56 -7.82
CA ALA A 40 -11.58 7.79 -6.64
C ALA A 40 -11.26 6.45 -5.95
N GLN A 41 -10.04 6.31 -5.45
CA GLN A 41 -9.60 5.11 -4.75
C GLN A 41 -8.71 5.48 -3.56
N HIS A 42 -8.81 4.68 -2.52
CA HIS A 42 -7.95 4.74 -1.35
C HIS A 42 -7.48 3.32 -1.02
N GLU A 43 -6.16 3.15 -0.95
CA GLU A 43 -5.47 1.89 -0.71
C GLU A 43 -4.55 1.99 0.51
N ILE A 44 -4.62 0.99 1.38
CA ILE A 44 -3.54 0.67 2.32
C ILE A 44 -2.96 -0.67 1.89
N ALA A 45 -1.66 -0.73 1.67
CA ALA A 45 -1.01 -1.93 1.18
C ALA A 45 0.36 -2.14 1.80
N ARG A 46 0.73 -3.41 1.92
CA ARG A 46 2.05 -3.84 2.36
C ARG A 46 2.69 -4.75 1.33
N ILE A 47 3.92 -4.43 0.98
CA ILE A 47 4.81 -5.26 0.18
C ILE A 47 5.80 -5.92 1.13
N MET A 48 6.04 -7.22 0.97
CA MET A 48 6.97 -8.00 1.77
C MET A 48 7.87 -8.82 0.83
N LEU A 49 9.17 -8.79 1.07
CA LEU A 49 10.17 -9.55 0.36
C LEU A 49 10.32 -10.93 1.02
N GLY A 50 10.00 -11.98 0.29
CA GLY A 50 10.35 -13.35 0.64
C GLY A 50 11.74 -13.73 0.11
N SER A 51 12.15 -14.97 0.35
CA SER A 51 13.45 -15.48 -0.11
C SER A 51 13.58 -15.54 -1.63
N GLN A 52 12.46 -15.74 -2.35
CA GLN A 52 12.44 -15.87 -3.81
C GLN A 52 11.39 -14.98 -4.50
N ASP A 53 10.45 -14.43 -3.74
CA ASP A 53 9.27 -13.75 -4.27
C ASP A 53 8.98 -12.43 -3.55
N ILE A 54 8.20 -11.56 -4.20
CA ILE A 54 7.63 -10.37 -3.59
C ILE A 54 6.13 -10.61 -3.39
N TYR A 55 5.67 -10.44 -2.15
CA TYR A 55 4.27 -10.58 -1.78
C TYR A 55 3.66 -9.22 -1.55
N ARG A 56 2.45 -8.99 -2.09
CA ARG A 56 1.67 -7.78 -1.85
C ARG A 56 0.31 -8.14 -1.26
N ILE A 57 -0.02 -7.53 -0.14
CA ILE A 57 -1.36 -7.57 0.47
C ILE A 57 -1.91 -6.15 0.52
N ALA A 58 -3.19 -5.98 0.18
CA ALA A 58 -3.80 -4.66 0.08
C ALA A 58 -5.26 -4.68 0.50
N TYR A 59 -5.71 -3.58 1.09
CA TYR A 59 -7.11 -3.20 1.19
C TYR A 59 -7.36 -1.98 0.33
N VAL A 60 -8.32 -2.08 -0.60
CA VAL A 60 -8.67 -1.01 -1.54
C VAL A 60 -10.16 -0.73 -1.45
N ALA A 61 -10.53 0.55 -1.38
CA ALA A 61 -11.91 1.01 -1.43
C ALA A 61 -12.07 2.11 -2.47
N LYS A 62 -13.19 2.10 -3.22
CA LYS A 62 -13.56 3.13 -4.20
C LYS A 62 -14.18 4.36 -3.50
N VAL A 63 -13.39 4.99 -2.64
CA VAL A 63 -13.73 6.21 -1.92
C VAL A 63 -12.56 7.17 -1.98
N PRO A 64 -12.79 8.49 -1.97
CA PRO A 64 -11.69 9.48 -1.97
C PRO A 64 -10.86 9.41 -0.69
N GLN A 65 -11.48 9.03 0.43
CA GLN A 65 -10.81 8.91 1.71
C GLN A 65 -11.50 7.89 2.60
N LEU A 66 -10.72 6.96 3.17
CA LEU A 66 -11.21 6.09 4.23
C LEU A 66 -11.53 6.89 5.50
N SER A 67 -12.52 6.43 6.26
CA SER A 67 -12.69 6.94 7.62
C SER A 67 -11.44 6.66 8.47
N LYS A 68 -11.15 7.53 9.44
CA LYS A 68 -9.99 7.38 10.34
C LYS A 68 -9.97 5.99 10.99
N THR A 69 -11.13 5.52 11.44
CA THR A 69 -11.28 4.20 12.07
C THR A 69 -10.94 3.07 11.10
N GLN A 70 -11.51 3.07 9.89
CA GLN A 70 -11.21 2.04 8.89
C GLN A 70 -9.74 2.06 8.49
N ARG A 71 -9.21 3.26 8.18
CA ARG A 71 -7.80 3.47 7.83
C ARG A 71 -6.86 2.88 8.88
N ASN A 72 -7.00 3.28 10.14
CA ASN A 72 -6.15 2.79 11.22
C ASN A 72 -6.29 1.28 11.41
N SER A 73 -7.51 0.75 11.32
CA SER A 73 -7.75 -0.68 11.49
C SER A 73 -7.09 -1.55 10.41
N TRP A 74 -6.95 -1.02 9.17
CA TRP A 74 -6.26 -1.73 8.10
C TRP A 74 -4.75 -1.58 8.18
N ILE A 75 -4.24 -0.40 8.56
CA ILE A 75 -2.82 -0.20 8.87
C ILE A 75 -2.36 -1.22 9.91
N GLU A 76 -3.08 -1.32 11.02
CA GLU A 76 -2.75 -2.25 12.11
C GLU A 76 -2.81 -3.73 11.67
N ARG A 77 -3.81 -4.12 10.88
CA ARG A 77 -3.92 -5.51 10.38
C ARG A 77 -2.79 -5.87 9.43
N LEU A 78 -2.49 -5.00 8.47
CA LEU A 78 -1.46 -5.24 7.46
C LEU A 78 -0.05 -5.17 8.07
N GLN A 79 0.17 -4.32 9.07
CA GLN A 79 1.42 -4.26 9.82
C GLN A 79 1.72 -5.55 10.61
N ARG A 80 0.69 -6.29 11.04
CA ARG A 80 0.86 -7.58 11.74
C ARG A 80 0.98 -8.78 10.79
N ALA A 81 0.77 -8.59 9.49
CA ALA A 81 0.94 -9.68 8.53
C ALA A 81 2.42 -10.12 8.49
N ILE A 82 2.62 -11.43 8.38
CA ILE A 82 3.95 -12.05 8.27
C ILE A 82 3.93 -13.08 7.15
N LEU A 83 5.04 -13.19 6.44
CA LEU A 83 5.28 -14.33 5.57
C LEU A 83 5.65 -15.54 6.43
N ARG A 84 4.99 -16.68 6.19
CA ARG A 84 5.36 -17.94 6.81
C ARG A 84 6.01 -18.84 5.75
N PRO A 85 7.21 -19.38 6.00
CA PRO A 85 7.78 -20.42 5.16
C PRO A 85 6.81 -21.61 5.10
N VAL A 86 6.61 -22.18 3.92
CA VAL A 86 5.88 -23.44 3.75
C VAL A 86 6.92 -24.55 3.65
N GLY A 87 7.14 -25.28 4.75
CA GLY A 87 7.99 -26.47 4.81
C GLY A 87 9.49 -26.20 4.82
N SER A 88 10.18 -26.79 5.79
CA SER A 88 11.62 -27.06 5.82
C SER A 88 11.88 -28.50 5.42
#